data_AF-A0A4Y2ET54-F1
#
_entry.id   AF-A0A4Y2ET54-F1
#
_cell.length_a   1.000
_cell.length_b   1.000
_cell.length_c   1.000
_cell.angle_alpha   90.00
_cell.angle_beta   90.00
_cell.angle_gamma   90.00
#
_symmetry.space_group_name_H-M   'P 1'
#
loop_
_entity.id
_entity.type
_entity.pdbx_description
1 polymer ?
#
loop_
_entity_poly.entity_id
_entity_poly.type
_entity_poly.pdbx_seq_one_letter_code
_entity_poly.pdbx_strand_id
1 'polypeptide(L)'
;MAFWGKALKADLQKLEENLGVEIGASATIIEIKKAIQAIPNYDEEVDYIKELLETLKATRIEEEKEAKRLEEEKKKLEREEKRIAAE
;
A
#
# COMPACT_ATOMS: atom_id res chain seq x y z
N MET A 1 -3.14 -15.17 2.46
CA MET A 1 -3.03 -13.82 3.07
C MET A 1 -3.76 -12.84 2.19
N ALA A 2 -4.89 -12.29 2.66
CA ALA A 2 -5.63 -11.31 1.88
C ALA A 2 -4.90 -9.97 1.98
N PHE A 3 -4.24 -9.57 0.88
CA PHE A 3 -3.46 -8.34 0.75
C PHE A 3 -4.20 -7.08 1.27
N TRP A 4 -5.52 -7.06 1.08
CA TRP A 4 -6.44 -6.01 1.51
C TRP A 4 -6.84 -6.04 3.00
N GLY A 5 -6.49 -7.09 3.75
CA GLY A 5 -6.83 -7.19 5.19
C GLY A 5 -6.12 -6.19 6.08
N LYS A 6 -5.11 -5.53 5.52
CA LYS A 6 -4.36 -4.41 6.12
C LYS A 6 -4.01 -3.38 5.04
N ALA A 7 -4.94 -3.10 4.13
CA ALA A 7 -4.72 -2.05 3.14
C ALA A 7 -4.35 -0.75 3.87
N LEU A 8 -3.27 -0.10 3.46
CA LEU A 8 -2.90 1.18 4.05
C LEU A 8 -3.87 2.24 3.54
N LYS A 9 -4.05 3.31 4.31
CA LYS A 9 -4.89 4.45 3.88
C LYS A 9 -4.48 4.98 2.49
N ALA A 10 -3.18 5.01 2.20
CA ALA A 10 -2.65 5.44 0.91
C ALA A 10 -3.03 4.48 -0.24
N ASP A 11 -3.07 3.17 0.01
CA ASP A 11 -3.51 2.18 -0.98
C ASP A 11 -5.00 2.40 -1.33
N LEU A 12 -5.82 2.67 -0.31
CA LEU A 12 -7.24 2.93 -0.47
C LEU A 12 -7.48 4.24 -1.23
N GLN A 13 -6.79 5.33 -0.86
CA GLN A 13 -6.93 6.61 -1.58
C GLN A 13 -6.55 6.51 -3.05
N LYS A 14 -5.44 5.84 -3.38
CA LYS A 14 -5.07 5.61 -4.79
C LYS A 14 -6.15 4.80 -5.52
N LEU A 15 -6.75 3.82 -4.86
CA LEU A 15 -7.83 3.02 -5.42
C LEU A 15 -9.09 3.87 -5.66
N GLU A 16 -9.47 4.74 -4.71
CA GLU A 16 -10.57 5.69 -4.85
C GLU A 16 -10.35 6.63 -6.05
N GLU A 17 -9.14 7.18 -6.17
CA GLU A 17 -8.77 8.10 -7.26
C GLU A 17 -8.83 7.44 -8.64
N ASN A 18 -8.34 6.19 -8.76
CA ASN A 18 -8.30 5.48 -10.05
C ASN A 18 -9.68 4.98 -10.47
N LEU A 19 -10.49 4.51 -9.52
CA LEU A 19 -11.77 3.87 -9.79
C LEU A 19 -12.97 4.82 -9.62
N GLY A 20 -12.76 6.02 -9.09
CA GLY A 20 -13.82 7.00 -8.83
C GLY A 20 -14.83 6.53 -7.78
N VAL A 21 -14.44 5.61 -6.89
CA VAL A 21 -15.31 5.07 -5.83
C VAL A 21 -14.85 5.56 -4.47
N GLU A 22 -15.80 5.77 -3.55
CA GLU A 22 -15.48 6.09 -2.16
C GLU A 22 -15.25 4.80 -1.36
N ILE A 23 -14.08 4.69 -0.75
CA ILE A 23 -13.61 3.58 0.06
C ILE A 23 -13.06 4.16 1.37
N GLY A 24 -13.90 4.14 2.40
CA GLY A 24 -13.54 4.64 3.72
C GLY A 24 -12.21 4.07 4.24
N ALA A 25 -11.46 4.87 4.98
CA ALA A 25 -10.13 4.50 5.50
C ALA A 25 -10.13 3.28 6.44
N SER A 26 -11.29 2.89 6.97
CA SER A 26 -11.50 1.69 7.79
C SER A 26 -12.26 0.58 7.07
N ALA A 27 -12.44 0.69 5.75
CA ALA A 27 -13.18 -0.28 4.96
C ALA A 27 -12.54 -1.67 5.08
N THR A 28 -13.37 -2.64 5.42
CA THR A 28 -13.01 -4.05 5.42
C THR A 28 -12.78 -4.54 3.99
N ILE A 29 -12.07 -5.66 3.85
CA ILE A 29 -11.85 -6.31 2.55
C ILE A 29 -13.18 -6.54 1.80
N ILE A 30 -14.23 -6.89 2.53
CA ILE A 30 -15.55 -7.16 1.96
C ILE A 30 -16.16 -5.88 1.42
N GLU A 31 -16.06 -4.76 2.13
CA GLU A 31 -16.56 -3.46 1.69
C GLU A 31 -15.78 -2.94 0.48
N ILE A 32 -14.45 -3.07 0.49
CA ILE A 32 -13.59 -2.72 -0.66
C ILE A 32 -14.01 -3.52 -1.90
N LYS A 33 -14.16 -4.84 -1.78
CA LYS A 33 -14.62 -5.68 -2.89
C LYS A 33 -15.99 -5.28 -3.40
N LYS A 34 -16.93 -4.99 -2.51
CA LYS A 34 -18.28 -4.54 -2.88
C LYS A 34 -18.26 -3.19 -3.59
N ALA A 35 -17.44 -2.24 -3.13
CA ALA A 35 -17.30 -0.93 -3.76
C ALA A 35 -16.75 -1.06 -5.18
N ILE A 36 -15.70 -1.86 -5.37
CA ILE A 36 -15.14 -2.16 -6.70
C ILE A 36 -16.19 -2.84 -7.60
N GLN A 37 -16.91 -3.83 -7.08
CA GLN A 37 -17.95 -4.55 -7.84
C GLN A 37 -19.17 -3.69 -8.17
N ALA A 38 -19.37 -2.57 -7.47
CA ALA A 38 -20.46 -1.64 -7.72
C ALA A 38 -20.14 -0.63 -8.84
N ILE A 39 -18.93 -0.62 -9.38
CA ILE A 39 -18.52 0.27 -10.47
C ILE A 39 -19.32 -0.11 -11.74
N PRO A 40 -19.89 0.86 -12.46
CA PRO A 40 -20.46 0.61 -13.78
C PRO A 40 -19.42 -0.03 -14.70
N ASN A 41 -19.79 -1.09 -15.43
CA ASN A 41 -18.88 -1.82 -16.33
C ASN A 41 -17.75 -2.60 -15.61
N TYR A 42 -17.90 -2.93 -14.32
CA TYR A 42 -16.96 -3.79 -13.59
C TYR A 42 -16.54 -5.05 -14.37
N ASP A 43 -17.48 -5.70 -15.08
CA ASP A 43 -17.19 -6.92 -15.85
C ASP A 43 -16.28 -6.66 -17.07
N GLU A 44 -16.35 -5.46 -17.66
CA GLU A 44 -15.50 -5.04 -18.78
C GLU A 44 -14.13 -4.53 -18.30
N GLU A 45 -14.10 -3.90 -17.13
CA GLU A 45 -12.88 -3.34 -16.53
C GLU A 45 -12.20 -4.29 -15.54
N VAL A 46 -12.68 -5.53 -15.43
CA VAL A 46 -12.21 -6.50 -14.41
C VAL A 46 -10.70 -6.75 -14.51
N ASP A 47 -10.14 -6.77 -15.72
CA ASP A 47 -8.72 -7.01 -15.93
C ASP A 47 -7.88 -5.77 -15.60
N TYR A 48 -8.36 -4.57 -15.94
CA TYR A 48 -7.75 -3.32 -15.50
C TYR A 48 -7.73 -3.20 -13.98
N ILE A 49 -8.86 -3.52 -13.33
CA ILE A 49 -8.98 -3.52 -11.87
C ILE A 49 -8.00 -4.52 -11.26
N LYS A 50 -7.88 -5.74 -11.80
CA LYS A 50 -6.88 -6.71 -11.31
C LYS A 50 -5.46 -6.16 -11.42
N GLU A 51 -5.09 -5.60 -12.57
CA GLU A 51 -3.77 -5.05 -12.80
C GLU A 51 -3.47 -3.90 -11.81
N LEU A 52 -4.42 -2.98 -11.61
CA LEU A 52 -4.31 -1.91 -10.62
C LEU A 52 -4.06 -2.45 -9.20
N LEU A 53 -4.81 -3.46 -8.78
CA LEU A 53 -4.64 -4.08 -7.45
C LEU A 53 -3.28 -4.76 -7.32
N GLU A 54 -2.75 -5.35 -8.40
CA GLU A 54 -1.41 -5.95 -8.42
C GLU A 54 -0.30 -4.90 -8.37
N THR A 55 -0.43 -3.80 -9.11
CA THR A 55 0.51 -2.67 -9.07
C THR A 55 0.58 -2.06 -7.67
N LEU A 56 -0.58 -1.76 -7.05
CA LEU A 56 -0.63 -1.24 -5.67
C LEU A 56 0.06 -2.18 -4.69
N LYS A 57 -0.08 -3.50 -4.89
CA LYS A 57 0.61 -4.52 -4.11
C LYS A 57 2.12 -4.52 -4.31
N ALA A 58 2.57 -4.42 -5.55
CA ALA A 58 3.99 -4.36 -5.86
C ALA A 58 4.64 -3.11 -5.25
N THR A 59 4.02 -1.94 -5.45
CA THR A 59 4.51 -0.66 -4.91
C THR A 59 4.66 -0.71 -3.39
N ARG A 60 3.67 -1.26 -2.67
CA ARG A 60 3.77 -1.36 -1.21
C ARG A 60 4.91 -2.26 -0.73
N ILE A 61 5.14 -3.37 -1.44
CA ILE A 61 6.27 -4.28 -1.11
C ILE A 61 7.60 -3.55 -1.32
N GLU A 62 7.70 -2.74 -2.37
CA GLU A 62 8.89 -1.94 -2.67
C GLU A 62 9.09 -0.83 -1.62
N GLU A 63 8.04 -0.09 -1.27
CA GLU A 63 8.08 0.93 -0.22
C GLU A 63 8.48 0.33 1.15
N GLU A 64 7.96 -0.86 1.50
CA GLU A 64 8.33 -1.54 2.76
C GLU A 64 9.81 -1.98 2.76
N LYS A 65 10.32 -2.44 1.62
CA LYS A 65 11.74 -2.78 1.48
C LYS A 65 12.62 -1.55 1.61
N GLU A 66 12.25 -0.45 0.96
CA GLU A 66 13.02 0.79 1.02
C GLU A 66 13.03 1.38 2.44
N ALA A 67 11.88 1.37 3.12
CA ALA A 67 11.77 1.79 4.52
C ALA A 67 12.69 0.99 5.45
N LYS A 68 12.77 -0.34 5.26
CA LYS A 68 13.70 -1.20 6.02
C LYS A 68 15.16 -0.84 5.76
N ARG A 69 15.55 -0.57 4.50
CA ARG A 69 16.92 -0.15 4.15
C ARG A 69 17.30 1.17 4.82
N LEU A 70 16.40 2.15 4.79
CA LEU A 70 16.61 3.45 5.44
C LEU A 70 16.73 3.30 6.97
N GLU A 71 15.95 2.43 7.60
CA GLU A 71 16.07 2.18 9.04
C GLU A 71 17.42 1.53 9.39
N GLU A 72 17.88 0.56 8.60
CA GLU A 72 19.17 -0.09 8.79
C GLU A 72 20.34 0.90 8.62
N GLU A 73 20.27 1.79 7.63
CA GLU A 73 21.26 2.83 7.41
C GLU A 73 21.31 3.83 8.56
N LYS A 74 20.15 4.31 9.03
CA LYS A 74 20.07 5.16 10.22
C LYS A 74 20.66 4.48 11.46
N LYS A 75 20.37 3.21 11.68
CA LYS A 75 20.96 2.43 12.79
C LYS A 75 22.48 2.31 12.68
N LYS A 76 23.04 2.20 11.48
CA LYS A 76 24.50 2.18 11.27
C LYS A 76 25.12 3.52 11.60
N LEU A 77 24.55 4.61 11.07
CA LEU A 77 25.00 5.97 11.35
C LEU A 77 24.94 6.30 12.84
N GLU A 78 23.83 5.97 13.51
CA GLU A 78 23.67 6.24 14.95
C GLU A 78 24.68 5.46 15.81
N ARG A 79 25.07 4.25 15.38
CA ARG A 79 26.14 3.47 16.04
C ARG A 79 27.51 4.09 15.82
N GLU A 80 27.77 4.64 14.64
CA GLU A 80 29.04 5.28 14.29
C GLU A 80 29.20 6.61 15.03
N GLU A 81 28.14 7.43 15.07
CA GLU A 81 28.09 8.66 15.87
C GLU A 81 28.33 8.39 17.37
N LYS A 82 27.72 7.34 17.93
CA LYS A 82 27.97 6.95 19.33
C LYS A 82 29.40 6.48 19.60
N ARG A 83 30.09 5.91 18.61
CA ARG A 83 31.51 5.54 18.74
C ARG A 83 32.41 6.77 18.70
N ILE A 84 32.16 7.70 17.79
CA ILE A 84 32.91 8.95 17.66
C ILE A 84 32.70 9.84 18.90
N ALA A 85 31.48 9.89 19.46
CA ALA A 85 31.19 10.67 20.66
C ALA A 85 31.74 10.06 21.96
N ALA A 86 32.22 8.80 21.94
CA ALA A 86 32.77 8.11 23.09
C ALA A 86 34.31 8.04 23.10
N GLU A 87 34.96 8.60 22.08
CA GLU A 87 36.42 8.72 21.91
C GLU A 87 36.88 10.16 22.22
#